data_AF-A0A6C0I404-F1
#
_entry.id   AF-A0A6C0I404-F1
#
_cell.length_a   1.000
_cell.length_b   1.000
_cell.length_c   1.000
_cell.angle_alpha   90.00
_cell.angle_beta   90.00
_cell.angle_gamma   90.00
#
_symmetry.space_group_name_H-M   'P 1'
#
loop_
_entity.id
_entity.type
_entity.pdbx_description
1 polymer ?
#
loop_
_entity_poly.entity_id
_entity_poly.type
_entity_poly.pdbx_seq_one_letter_code
_entity_poly.pdbx_strand_id
1 'polypeptide(L)'
;MNPNPLGLLDFGQQDLIVLPSLPPTLEILICYGNRLTTLPALPPMLEYLDCGNNPLTTLPALPLFLNRLHCSNNQLTTLPALPPTLEILSCADNQLTTLPALPPTLEYLDCGNNPLIILPALSPTIEHLDCQHNQLTDLPALPPTLEVLKCSNNQLTDL
;
A
#
# COMPACT_ATOMS: atom_id res chain seq x y z
N MET A 1 9.95 -10.39 -26.36
CA MET A 1 10.11 -10.08 -24.92
C MET A 1 11.57 -9.81 -24.68
N ASN A 2 11.93 -8.56 -24.46
CA ASN A 2 13.31 -8.16 -24.20
C ASN A 2 13.63 -8.53 -22.75
N PRO A 3 14.71 -9.27 -22.45
CA PRO A 3 15.17 -9.44 -21.08
C PRO A 3 15.70 -8.08 -20.63
N ASN A 4 14.94 -7.40 -19.77
CA ASN A 4 15.34 -6.13 -19.20
C ASN A 4 16.47 -6.40 -18.19
N PRO A 5 17.67 -5.81 -18.33
CA PRO A 5 18.81 -6.06 -17.42
C PRO A 5 18.62 -5.49 -15.99
N LEU A 6 17.43 -5.00 -15.62
CA LEU A 6 17.18 -4.19 -14.42
C LEU A 6 16.08 -4.73 -13.48
N GLY A 7 15.79 -6.03 -13.50
CA GLY A 7 14.82 -6.60 -12.54
C GLY A 7 13.42 -5.97 -12.58
N LEU A 8 13.08 -5.25 -13.65
CA LEU A 8 11.86 -4.47 -13.80
C LEU A 8 10.94 -5.10 -14.86
N LEU A 9 9.68 -5.31 -14.48
CA LEU A 9 8.58 -5.63 -15.37
C LEU A 9 7.47 -4.60 -15.23
N ASP A 10 7.07 -4.03 -16.37
CA ASP A 10 5.98 -3.07 -16.46
C ASP A 10 4.85 -3.64 -17.33
N PHE A 11 3.73 -3.86 -16.68
CA PHE A 11 2.45 -4.31 -17.19
C PHE A 11 1.35 -3.26 -17.02
N GLY A 12 1.69 -2.02 -16.69
CA GLY A 12 0.73 -0.95 -16.43
C GLY A 12 -0.17 -0.66 -17.63
N GLN A 13 -1.47 -0.50 -17.39
CA GLN A 13 -2.47 -0.06 -18.38
C GLN A 13 -2.56 -0.94 -19.63
N GLN A 14 -2.58 -2.27 -19.45
CA GLN A 14 -2.61 -3.25 -20.55
C GLN A 14 -3.93 -4.04 -20.65
N ASP A 15 -4.98 -3.63 -19.93
CA ASP A 15 -6.27 -4.33 -19.85
C ASP A 15 -6.13 -5.81 -19.39
N LEU A 16 -5.06 -6.15 -18.65
CA LEU A 16 -4.79 -7.51 -18.22
C LEU A 16 -5.82 -7.98 -17.18
N ILE A 17 -6.29 -9.21 -17.34
CA ILE A 17 -7.13 -9.89 -16.35
C ILE A 17 -6.30 -10.82 -15.44
N VAL A 18 -5.09 -11.16 -15.85
CA VAL A 18 -4.14 -12.00 -15.11
C VAL A 18 -2.72 -11.62 -15.50
N LEU A 19 -1.78 -11.71 -14.54
CA LEU A 19 -0.36 -11.53 -14.81
C LEU A 19 0.29 -12.83 -15.33
N PRO A 20 1.29 -12.75 -16.20
CA PRO A 20 2.13 -13.90 -16.53
C PRO A 20 2.99 -14.33 -15.33
N SER A 21 3.70 -15.45 -15.48
CA SER A 21 4.67 -15.90 -14.48
C SER A 21 5.76 -14.84 -14.25
N LEU A 22 6.00 -14.50 -12.99
CA LEU A 22 7.00 -13.50 -12.59
C LEU A 22 8.37 -14.18 -12.37
N PRO A 23 9.48 -13.59 -12.84
CA PRO A 23 10.81 -14.13 -12.58
C PRO A 23 11.15 -13.99 -11.08
N PRO A 24 11.86 -14.96 -10.46
CA PRO A 24 12.19 -14.91 -9.05
C PRO A 24 13.18 -13.77 -8.68
N THR A 25 13.88 -13.22 -9.66
CA THR A 25 14.82 -12.09 -9.54
C THR A 25 14.17 -10.74 -9.80
N LEU A 26 12.83 -10.66 -9.85
CA LEU A 26 12.14 -9.40 -10.06
C LEU A 26 12.28 -8.51 -8.83
N GLU A 27 12.68 -7.26 -9.05
CA GLU A 27 12.85 -6.22 -8.03
C GLU A 27 11.74 -5.17 -8.13
N ILE A 28 11.26 -4.89 -9.35
CA ILE A 28 10.23 -3.87 -9.61
C ILE A 28 9.10 -4.49 -10.44
N LEU A 29 7.88 -4.42 -9.92
CA LEU A 29 6.66 -4.80 -10.63
C LEU A 29 5.71 -3.62 -10.70
N ILE A 30 5.41 -3.20 -11.92
CA ILE A 30 4.38 -2.21 -12.22
C ILE A 30 3.25 -2.94 -12.94
N CYS A 31 2.04 -2.92 -12.39
CA CYS A 31 0.87 -3.59 -12.98
C CYS A 31 -0.43 -2.80 -12.72
N TYR A 32 -0.31 -1.48 -12.50
CA TYR A 32 -1.45 -0.61 -12.25
C TYR A 32 -2.38 -0.48 -13.45
N GLY A 33 -3.63 -0.09 -13.21
CA GLY A 33 -4.56 0.29 -14.29
C GLY A 33 -4.98 -0.89 -15.18
N ASN A 34 -5.10 -2.07 -14.59
CA ASN A 34 -5.53 -3.29 -15.29
C ASN A 34 -6.91 -3.74 -14.76
N ARG A 35 -7.29 -4.98 -15.10
CA ARG A 35 -8.52 -5.64 -14.63
C ARG A 35 -8.18 -6.86 -13.77
N LEU A 36 -7.06 -6.81 -13.07
CA LEU A 36 -6.58 -7.90 -12.22
C LEU A 36 -7.49 -8.04 -10.99
N THR A 37 -8.08 -9.22 -10.82
CA THR A 37 -8.86 -9.53 -9.60
C THR A 37 -8.00 -10.20 -8.52
N THR A 38 -6.82 -10.70 -8.90
CA THR A 38 -5.84 -11.34 -8.01
C THR A 38 -4.42 -11.10 -8.51
N LEU A 39 -3.44 -11.13 -7.61
CA LEU A 39 -2.02 -11.20 -7.96
C LEU A 39 -1.46 -12.62 -7.67
N PRO A 40 -0.49 -13.11 -8.45
CA PRO A 40 0.23 -14.34 -8.12
C PRO A 40 1.12 -14.14 -6.89
N ALA A 41 1.77 -15.21 -6.42
CA ALA A 41 2.82 -15.10 -5.40
C ALA A 41 3.92 -14.13 -5.89
N LEU A 42 4.30 -13.19 -5.02
CA LEU A 42 5.27 -12.15 -5.36
C LEU A 42 6.71 -12.70 -5.26
N PRO A 43 7.61 -12.28 -6.16
CA PRO A 43 9.02 -12.65 -6.10
C PRO A 43 9.67 -12.22 -4.78
N PRO A 44 10.55 -13.05 -4.18
CA PRO A 44 11.09 -12.79 -2.86
C PRO A 44 12.04 -11.58 -2.80
N MET A 45 12.59 -11.16 -3.93
CA MET A 45 13.49 -10.00 -4.07
C MET A 45 12.74 -8.72 -4.48
N LEU A 46 11.41 -8.74 -4.53
CA LEU A 46 10.64 -7.57 -4.94
C LEU A 46 10.79 -6.45 -3.92
N GLU A 47 11.23 -5.29 -4.38
CA GLU A 47 11.40 -4.07 -3.58
C GLU A 47 10.24 -3.10 -3.83
N TYR A 48 9.82 -2.97 -5.09
CA TYR A 48 8.75 -2.06 -5.51
C TYR A 48 7.56 -2.81 -6.12
N LEU A 49 6.36 -2.54 -5.62
CA LEU A 49 5.11 -3.00 -6.19
C LEU A 49 4.14 -1.83 -6.41
N ASP A 50 3.75 -1.62 -7.66
CA ASP A 50 2.56 -0.84 -8.01
C ASP A 50 1.50 -1.74 -8.65
N CYS A 51 0.40 -1.91 -7.94
CA CYS A 51 -0.78 -2.66 -8.35
C CYS A 51 -2.08 -1.83 -8.21
N GLY A 52 -1.96 -0.50 -8.16
CA GLY A 52 -3.09 0.39 -8.02
C GLY A 52 -4.08 0.32 -9.20
N ASN A 53 -5.27 0.88 -9.05
CA ASN A 53 -6.28 0.94 -10.12
C ASN A 53 -6.60 -0.44 -10.72
N ASN A 54 -6.92 -1.41 -9.88
CA ASN A 54 -7.37 -2.74 -10.26
C ASN A 54 -8.61 -3.13 -9.43
N PRO A 55 -9.37 -4.16 -9.80
CA PRO A 55 -10.42 -4.71 -8.94
C PRO A 55 -9.89 -5.76 -7.94
N LEU A 56 -8.71 -5.56 -7.33
CA LEU A 56 -8.16 -6.53 -6.36
C LEU A 56 -8.97 -6.48 -5.06
N THR A 57 -9.37 -7.65 -4.55
CA THR A 57 -10.05 -7.78 -3.24
C THR A 57 -9.11 -8.17 -2.11
N THR A 58 -7.96 -8.74 -2.44
CA THR A 58 -6.89 -9.14 -1.51
C THR A 58 -5.52 -9.00 -2.17
N LEU A 59 -4.47 -8.85 -1.35
CA LEU A 59 -3.08 -8.99 -1.79
C LEU A 59 -2.49 -10.32 -1.28
N PRO A 60 -1.55 -10.94 -2.03
CA PRO A 60 -0.76 -12.07 -1.55
C PRO A 60 0.18 -11.64 -0.42
N ALA A 61 0.88 -12.60 0.20
CA ALA A 61 1.92 -12.29 1.16
C ALA A 61 2.98 -11.37 0.54
N LEU A 62 3.36 -10.31 1.27
CA LEU A 62 4.34 -9.34 0.81
C LEU A 62 5.77 -9.88 1.03
N PRO A 63 6.68 -9.70 0.06
CA PRO A 63 8.09 -10.05 0.22
C PRO A 63 8.75 -9.27 1.34
N LEU A 64 9.74 -9.89 2.00
CA LEU A 64 10.42 -9.34 3.17
C LEU A 64 11.13 -8.01 2.88
N PHE A 65 11.59 -7.81 1.66
CA PHE A 65 12.40 -6.66 1.23
C PHE A 65 11.59 -5.57 0.51
N LEU A 66 10.26 -5.69 0.44
CA LEU A 66 9.43 -4.67 -0.19
C LEU A 66 9.60 -3.35 0.59
N ASN A 67 10.00 -2.29 -0.11
CA ASN A 67 10.19 -0.96 0.46
C ASN A 67 9.05 -0.01 0.05
N ARG A 68 8.39 -0.25 -1.08
CA ARG A 68 7.32 0.61 -1.62
C ARG A 68 6.14 -0.22 -2.10
N LEU A 69 4.96 0.07 -1.56
CA LEU A 69 3.71 -0.55 -1.95
C LEU A 69 2.68 0.51 -2.36
N HIS A 70 2.31 0.50 -3.63
CA HIS A 70 1.19 1.26 -4.18
C HIS A 70 0.07 0.27 -4.55
N CYS A 71 -1.05 0.36 -3.84
CA CYS A 71 -2.22 -0.50 -4.03
C CYS A 71 -3.54 0.29 -3.94
N SER A 72 -3.47 1.62 -4.09
CA SER A 72 -4.63 2.50 -4.07
C SER A 72 -5.61 2.23 -5.21
N ASN A 73 -6.86 2.65 -5.05
CA ASN A 73 -7.93 2.43 -6.04
C ASN A 73 -8.13 0.94 -6.36
N ASN A 74 -8.38 0.17 -5.31
CA ASN A 74 -8.74 -1.25 -5.39
C ASN A 74 -10.03 -1.54 -4.59
N GLN A 75 -10.34 -2.80 -4.34
CA GLN A 75 -11.47 -3.25 -3.52
C GLN A 75 -10.96 -4.02 -2.28
N LEU A 76 -9.77 -3.67 -1.79
CA LEU A 76 -9.14 -4.37 -0.68
C LEU A 76 -9.93 -4.14 0.60
N THR A 77 -10.29 -5.21 1.29
CA THR A 77 -10.95 -5.16 2.60
C THR A 77 -9.97 -5.34 3.75
N THR A 78 -8.79 -5.90 3.47
CA THR A 78 -7.69 -6.07 4.41
C THR A 78 -6.35 -5.97 3.68
N LEU A 79 -5.28 -5.60 4.39
CA LEU A 79 -3.91 -5.76 3.94
C LEU A 79 -3.24 -6.95 4.63
N PRO A 80 -2.31 -7.66 3.96
CA PRO A 80 -1.44 -8.65 4.59
C PRO A 80 -0.49 -7.97 5.59
N ALA A 81 0.28 -8.78 6.34
CA ALA A 81 1.35 -8.25 7.19
C ALA A 81 2.35 -7.44 6.37
N LEU A 82 2.68 -6.25 6.84
CA LEU A 82 3.62 -5.35 6.17
C LEU A 82 5.07 -5.78 6.49
N PRO A 83 5.97 -5.73 5.50
CA PRO A 83 7.38 -6.04 5.74
C PRO A 83 8.03 -4.97 6.61
N PRO A 84 9.04 -5.33 7.43
CA PRO A 84 9.72 -4.40 8.32
C PRO A 84 10.55 -3.34 7.58
N THR A 85 10.77 -3.50 6.28
CA THR A 85 11.51 -2.58 5.40
C THR A 85 10.62 -1.57 4.68
N LEU A 86 9.29 -1.63 4.85
CA LEU A 86 8.38 -0.79 4.08
C LEU A 86 8.50 0.68 4.52
N GLU A 87 8.89 1.54 3.58
CA GLU A 87 9.04 2.98 3.78
C GLU A 87 7.80 3.74 3.29
N ILE A 88 7.17 3.24 2.22
CA ILE A 88 6.01 3.88 1.58
C ILE A 88 4.86 2.91 1.44
N LEU A 89 3.70 3.31 1.97
CA LEU A 89 2.43 2.64 1.76
C LEU A 89 1.39 3.63 1.23
N SER A 90 0.91 3.40 0.00
CA SER A 90 -0.29 4.05 -0.53
C SER A 90 -1.36 2.99 -0.79
N CYS A 91 -2.43 3.08 -0.01
CA CYS A 91 -3.56 2.15 0.01
C CYS A 91 -4.91 2.88 0.03
N ALA A 92 -4.92 4.14 -0.41
CA ALA A 92 -6.12 4.96 -0.49
C ALA A 92 -7.18 4.37 -1.43
N ASP A 93 -8.43 4.82 -1.30
CA ASP A 93 -9.53 4.41 -2.17
C ASP A 93 -9.71 2.89 -2.20
N ASN A 94 -9.93 2.31 -1.02
CA ASN A 94 -10.17 0.89 -0.80
C ASN A 94 -11.36 0.71 0.15
N GLN A 95 -11.56 -0.50 0.67
CA GLN A 95 -12.62 -0.86 1.62
C GLN A 95 -12.02 -1.32 2.97
N LEU A 96 -10.84 -0.81 3.32
CA LEU A 96 -10.11 -1.20 4.53
C LEU A 96 -10.83 -0.68 5.78
N THR A 97 -11.26 -1.59 6.64
CA THR A 97 -11.83 -1.22 7.95
C THR A 97 -10.78 -1.14 9.05
N THR A 98 -9.61 -1.75 8.81
CA THR A 98 -8.44 -1.71 9.70
C THR A 98 -7.15 -1.73 8.88
N LEU A 99 -6.05 -1.29 9.49
CA LEU A 99 -4.70 -1.49 8.96
C LEU A 99 -3.93 -2.48 9.86
N PRO A 100 -3.01 -3.28 9.29
CA PRO A 100 -2.05 -4.07 10.07
C PRO A 100 -1.10 -3.16 10.86
N ALA A 101 -0.28 -3.76 11.73
CA ALA A 101 0.80 -3.02 12.40
C ALA A 101 1.74 -2.37 11.37
N LEU A 102 2.02 -1.08 11.56
CA LEU A 102 2.91 -0.34 10.69
C LEU A 102 4.38 -0.64 11.06
N PRO A 103 5.26 -0.82 10.07
CA PRO A 103 6.68 -1.04 10.34
C PRO A 103 7.34 0.25 10.87
N PRO A 104 8.39 0.14 11.68
CA PRO A 104 9.07 1.28 12.30
C PRO A 104 9.89 2.13 11.31
N THR A 105 9.95 1.69 10.05
CA THR A 105 10.62 2.36 8.92
C THR A 105 9.66 3.16 8.06
N LEU A 106 8.34 3.09 8.31
CA LEU A 106 7.35 3.74 7.46
C LEU A 106 7.44 5.27 7.57
N GLU A 107 7.75 5.93 6.46
CA GLU A 107 7.91 7.38 6.34
C GLU A 107 6.65 8.02 5.74
N TYR A 108 5.99 7.31 4.83
CA TYR A 108 4.81 7.78 4.11
C TYR A 108 3.65 6.80 4.22
N LEU A 109 2.53 7.27 4.76
CA LEU A 109 1.26 6.55 4.75
C LEU A 109 0.17 7.39 4.09
N ASP A 110 -0.40 6.84 3.02
CA ASP A 110 -1.67 7.28 2.48
C ASP A 110 -2.70 6.15 2.57
N CYS A 111 -3.70 6.36 3.41
CA CYS A 111 -4.82 5.48 3.66
C CYS A 111 -6.17 6.21 3.53
N GLY A 112 -6.19 7.33 2.80
CA GLY A 112 -7.39 8.13 2.59
C GLY A 112 -8.51 7.35 1.91
N ASN A 113 -9.75 7.83 2.01
CA ASN A 113 -10.93 7.23 1.37
C ASN A 113 -11.07 5.73 1.68
N ASN A 114 -11.04 5.38 2.96
CA ASN A 114 -11.34 4.04 3.47
C ASN A 114 -12.38 4.16 4.60
N PRO A 115 -13.04 3.07 5.01
CA PRO A 115 -13.90 3.07 6.19
C PRO A 115 -13.12 2.80 7.51
N LEU A 116 -11.92 3.35 7.69
CA LEU A 116 -11.13 3.12 8.91
C LEU A 116 -11.76 3.84 10.10
N ILE A 117 -11.92 3.13 11.22
CA ILE A 117 -12.44 3.69 12.48
C ILE A 117 -11.29 4.08 13.43
N ILE A 118 -10.14 3.42 13.29
CA ILE A 118 -8.94 3.67 14.09
C ILE A 118 -7.70 3.42 13.25
N LEU A 119 -6.63 4.18 13.52
CA LEU A 119 -5.30 3.89 13.00
C LEU A 119 -4.48 3.10 14.03
N PRO A 120 -3.63 2.16 13.59
CA PRO A 120 -2.63 1.54 14.46
C PRO A 120 -1.63 2.59 14.98
N ALA A 121 -0.78 2.20 15.93
CA ALA A 121 0.34 3.04 16.36
C ALA A 121 1.20 3.45 15.16
N LEU A 122 1.51 4.74 15.05
CA LEU A 122 2.31 5.27 13.95
C LEU A 122 3.78 4.88 14.11
N SER A 123 4.47 4.76 12.97
CA SER A 123 5.92 4.66 12.94
C SER A 123 6.55 5.93 13.54
N PRO A 124 7.62 5.84 14.34
CA PRO A 124 8.36 7.01 14.80
C PRO A 124 9.04 7.80 13.67
N THR A 125 9.18 7.21 12.48
CA THR A 125 9.80 7.85 11.30
C THR A 125 8.78 8.47 10.34
N ILE A 126 7.48 8.42 10.63
CA ILE A 126 6.48 8.91 9.68
C ILE A 126 6.58 10.43 9.51
N GLU A 127 6.70 10.87 8.27
CA GLU A 127 6.81 12.29 7.90
C GLU A 127 5.52 12.76 7.23
N HIS A 128 4.80 11.84 6.55
CA HIS A 128 3.55 12.12 5.86
C HIS A 128 2.46 11.13 6.26
N LEU A 129 1.35 11.68 6.76
CA LEU A 129 0.13 10.92 7.04
C LEU A 129 -1.06 11.55 6.32
N ASP A 130 -1.59 10.82 5.34
CA ASP A 130 -2.88 11.09 4.72
C ASP A 130 -3.89 10.02 5.15
N CYS A 131 -4.84 10.42 5.99
CA CYS A 131 -5.93 9.59 6.49
C CYS A 131 -7.29 10.28 6.31
N GLN A 132 -7.38 11.22 5.36
CA GLN A 132 -8.61 11.94 5.09
C GLN A 132 -9.74 11.00 4.63
N HIS A 133 -10.98 11.45 4.76
CA HIS A 133 -12.16 10.69 4.28
C HIS A 133 -12.22 9.27 4.86
N ASN A 134 -12.05 9.17 6.18
CA ASN A 134 -12.25 7.94 6.94
C ASN A 134 -13.35 8.14 8.00
N GLN A 135 -13.49 7.20 8.93
CA GLN A 135 -14.43 7.24 10.06
C GLN A 135 -13.67 7.34 11.40
N LEU A 136 -12.46 7.90 11.39
CA LEU A 136 -11.61 7.97 12.58
C LEU A 136 -12.27 8.82 13.66
N THR A 137 -12.37 8.27 14.87
CA THR A 137 -12.89 9.01 16.03
C THR A 137 -11.81 9.71 16.84
N ASP A 138 -10.56 9.25 16.68
CA ASP A 138 -9.35 9.77 17.33
C ASP A 138 -8.13 9.50 16.45
N LEU A 139 -7.01 10.18 16.73
CA LEU A 139 -5.70 9.92 16.14
C LEU A 139 -4.76 9.29 17.17
N PRO A 140 -3.92 8.32 16.77
CA PRO A 140 -2.82 7.86 17.61
C PRO A 140 -1.82 8.99 17.88
N ALA A 141 -0.92 8.78 18.86
CA ALA A 141 0.14 9.73 19.15
C ALA A 141 0.95 10.07 17.89
N LEU A 142 0.95 11.35 17.52
CA LEU A 142 1.67 11.86 16.37
C LEU A 142 3.17 11.98 16.71
N PRO A 143 4.08 11.41 15.90
CA PRO A 143 5.51 11.52 16.16
C PRO A 143 6.03 12.93 15.81
N PRO A 144 7.13 13.36 16.42
CA PRO A 144 7.71 14.69 16.19
C PRO A 144 8.29 14.88 14.78
N THR A 145 8.46 13.80 14.02
CA THR A 145 8.90 13.76 12.62
C THR A 145 7.79 14.12 11.65
N LEU A 146 6.52 14.12 12.07
CA LEU A 146 5.39 14.34 11.18
C LEU A 146 5.40 15.78 10.65
N GLU A 147 5.62 15.92 9.35
CA GLU A 147 5.65 17.19 8.65
C GLU A 147 4.29 17.53 8.02
N VAL A 148 3.57 16.49 7.56
CA VAL A 148 2.30 16.65 6.87
C VAL A 148 1.25 15.72 7.46
N LEU A 149 0.17 16.32 7.97
CA LEU A 149 -1.03 15.63 8.41
C LEU A 149 -2.23 16.08 7.59
N LYS A 150 -2.91 15.12 6.95
CA LYS A 150 -4.23 15.31 6.33
C LYS A 150 -5.21 14.34 6.96
N CYS A 151 -6.08 14.87 7.82
CA CYS A 151 -7.05 14.09 8.58
C CYS A 151 -8.48 14.63 8.43
N SER A 152 -8.74 15.45 7.41
CA SER A 152 -10.05 16.03 7.14
C SER A 152 -11.10 14.95 6.83
N ASN A 153 -12.38 15.28 7.02
CA ASN A 153 -13.50 14.37 6.74
C ASN A 153 -13.40 13.05 7.53
N ASN A 154 -13.14 13.17 8.83
CA ASN A 154 -13.22 12.11 9.84
C ASN A 154 -14.27 12.47 10.91
N GLN A 155 -14.40 11.64 11.94
CA GLN A 155 -15.27 11.86 13.11
C GLN A 155 -14.46 12.27 14.35
N LEU A 156 -13.33 12.97 14.15
CA LEU A 156 -12.45 13.43 15.22
C LEU A 156 -13.21 14.42 16.12
N THR A 157 -13.22 14.14 17.41
CA THR A 157 -13.97 14.94 18.40
C THR A 157 -13.13 16.00 19.08
N ASP A 158 -11.80 15.78 19.15
CA ASP A 158 -10.83 16.70 19.70
C ASP A 158 -9.61 16.74 18.76
N LEU A 159 -9.19 17.94 18.33
CA LEU A 159 -7.99 18.20 17.54
C LEU A 159 -7.13 19.24 18.26
#